data_AF-A0A6L8RWT8-F1
#
_entry.id   AF-A0A6L8RWT8-F1
#
_cell.length_a   1.000
_cell.length_b   1.000
_cell.length_c   1.000
_cell.angle_alpha   90.00
_cell.angle_beta   90.00
_cell.angle_gamma   90.00
#
_symmetry.space_group_name_H-M   'P 1'
#
loop_
_entity.id
_entity.type
_entity.pdbx_description
1 polymer ?
#
loop_
_entity_poly.entity_id
_entity_poly.type
_entity_poly.pdbx_seq_one_letter_code
_entity_poly.pdbx_strand_id
1 'polypeptide(L)'
;MATAVKPTTVRVDENLKAQANEILGSVGLSYNTYVVMATHQLVNQRRIPFEIVPAGGVPNEETRRALVAAEAKELGLIPDDAPAFDDIDGLVAFLEEE
;
A
#
# COMPACT_ATOMS: atom_id res chain seq x y z
N MET A 1 30.55 -19.02 -7.26
CA MET A 1 30.63 -19.36 -5.83
C MET A 1 29.32 -20.02 -5.44
N ALA A 2 29.35 -21.20 -4.82
CA ALA A 2 28.11 -21.86 -4.38
C ALA A 2 27.53 -21.08 -3.19
N THR A 3 26.31 -20.57 -3.34
CA THR A 3 25.62 -19.83 -2.29
C THR A 3 25.31 -20.79 -1.15
N ALA A 4 25.89 -20.56 0.03
CA ALA A 4 25.62 -21.38 1.21
C ALA A 4 24.19 -21.11 1.69
N VAL A 5 23.32 -22.11 1.62
CA VAL A 5 21.95 -22.04 2.12
C VAL A 5 21.93 -22.48 3.58
N LYS A 6 21.28 -21.71 4.46
CA LYS A 6 21.09 -22.06 5.88
C LYS A 6 19.59 -22.30 6.17
N PRO A 7 19.25 -23.37 6.92
CA PRO A 7 17.87 -23.61 7.32
C PRO A 7 17.39 -22.52 8.30
N THR A 8 16.12 -22.13 8.19
CA THR A 8 15.47 -21.16 9.07
C THR A 8 14.14 -21.73 9.56
N THR A 9 13.90 -21.68 10.87
CA THR A 9 12.65 -22.14 11.48
C THR A 9 11.76 -20.95 11.81
N VAL A 10 10.53 -20.94 11.30
CA VAL A 10 9.53 -19.89 11.55
C VAL A 10 8.32 -20.53 12.23
N ARG A 11 7.79 -19.88 13.27
CA ARG A 11 6.53 -20.28 13.90
C ARG A 11 5.37 -19.65 13.13
N VAL A 12 4.44 -20.47 12.68
CA VAL A 12 3.26 -20.05 11.91
C VAL A 12 2.08 -20.84 12.46
N ASP A 13 0.92 -20.19 12.57
CA ASP A 13 -0.32 -20.87 12.87
C ASP A 13 -0.62 -21.96 11.82
N GLU A 14 -1.12 -23.11 12.28
CA GLU A 14 -1.34 -24.27 11.43
C GLU A 14 -2.42 -24.00 10.37
N ASN A 15 -3.52 -23.36 10.76
CA ASN A 15 -4.63 -23.04 9.85
C ASN A 15 -4.20 -21.99 8.83
N LEU A 16 -3.41 -20.99 9.25
CA LEU A 16 -2.84 -19.98 8.36
C LEU A 16 -1.92 -20.62 7.31
N LYS A 17 -1.05 -21.54 7.75
CA LYS A 17 -0.13 -22.25 6.85
C LYS A 17 -0.88 -23.16 5.87
N ALA A 18 -1.95 -23.83 6.31
CA ALA A 18 -2.78 -24.66 5.45
C ALA A 18 -3.45 -23.82 4.35
N GLN A 19 -4.09 -22.70 4.71
CA GLN A 19 -4.69 -21.76 3.76
C GLN A 19 -3.67 -21.22 2.75
N ALA A 20 -2.50 -20.80 3.24
CA ALA A 20 -1.43 -20.31 2.36
C ALA A 20 -0.98 -21.39 1.36
N ASN A 21 -0.85 -22.65 1.78
CA ASN A 21 -0.48 -23.75 0.90
C ASN A 21 -1.55 -24.07 -0.16
N GLU A 22 -2.83 -23.92 0.17
CA GLU A 22 -3.92 -24.09 -0.81
C GLU A 22 -3.83 -23.03 -1.91
N ILE A 23 -3.72 -21.76 -1.51
CA ILE A 23 -3.59 -20.63 -2.45
C ILE A 23 -2.32 -20.77 -3.31
N LEU A 24 -1.18 -21.02 -2.67
CA LEU A 24 0.10 -21.17 -3.37
C LEU A 24 0.12 -22.41 -4.27
N GLY A 25 -0.56 -23.49 -3.85
CA GLY A 25 -0.70 -24.71 -4.64
C GLY A 25 -1.43 -24.47 -5.96
N SER A 26 -2.44 -23.60 -5.98
CA SER A 26 -3.16 -23.23 -7.20
C SER A 26 -2.27 -22.59 -8.28
N VAL A 27 -1.18 -21.94 -7.86
CA VAL A 27 -0.19 -21.29 -8.74
C VAL A 27 1.13 -22.07 -8.85
N GLY A 28 1.18 -23.31 -8.34
CA GLY A 28 2.36 -24.17 -8.41
C GLY A 28 3.52 -23.74 -7.51
N LEU A 29 3.26 -22.92 -6.50
CA LEU A 29 4.27 -22.44 -5.55
C LEU A 29 4.22 -23.21 -4.24
N SER A 30 5.39 -23.44 -3.65
CA SER A 30 5.50 -23.94 -2.29
C SER A 30 5.60 -22.78 -1.29
N TYR A 31 5.20 -23.01 -0.04
CA TYR A 31 5.38 -22.03 1.04
C TYR A 31 6.84 -21.58 1.19
N ASN A 32 7.80 -22.50 1.04
CA ASN A 32 9.22 -22.16 1.10
C ASN A 32 9.62 -21.21 -0.04
N THR A 33 9.17 -21.49 -1.26
CA THR A 33 9.42 -20.62 -2.43
C THR A 33 8.86 -19.21 -2.19
N TYR A 34 7.65 -19.12 -1.65
CA TYR A 34 7.03 -17.83 -1.31
C TYR A 34 7.86 -17.01 -0.32
N VAL A 35 8.33 -17.61 0.78
CA VAL A 35 9.16 -16.92 1.79
C VAL A 35 10.48 -16.46 1.20
N VAL A 36 11.12 -17.27 0.35
CA VAL A 36 12.37 -16.90 -0.32
C VAL A 36 12.14 -15.73 -1.28
N MET A 37 11.07 -15.75 -2.07
CA MET A 37 10.73 -14.65 -2.99
C MET A 37 10.40 -13.35 -2.25
N ALA A 38 9.62 -13.41 -1.17
CA ALA A 38 9.33 -12.25 -0.34
C ALA A 38 10.63 -11.65 0.27
N THR A 39 11.57 -12.51 0.66
CA THR A 39 12.90 -12.08 1.15
C THR A 39 13.70 -11.37 0.06
N HIS A 40 13.72 -11.91 -1.17
CA HIS A 40 14.34 -11.23 -2.31
C HIS A 40 13.68 -9.87 -2.60
N GLN A 41 12.35 -9.81 -2.58
CA GLN A 41 11.61 -8.58 -2.80
C GLN A 41 11.96 -7.50 -1.77
N LEU A 42 12.05 -7.89 -0.50
CA LEU A 42 12.45 -6.99 0.59
C LEU A 42 13.85 -6.42 0.37
N VAL A 43 14.81 -7.26 -0.02
CA VAL A 43 16.19 -6.82 -0.28
C VAL A 43 16.29 -5.94 -1.53
N ASN A 44 15.61 -6.33 -2.61
CA ASN A 44 15.66 -5.63 -3.89
C ASN A 44 15.01 -4.25 -3.83
N GLN A 45 13.86 -4.14 -3.15
CA GLN A 45 13.08 -2.91 -3.10
C GLN A 45 13.34 -2.07 -1.85
N ARG A 46 14.06 -2.61 -0.86
CA ARG A 46 14.30 -1.98 0.45
C ARG A 46 13.00 -1.54 1.13
N ARG A 47 11.91 -2.27 0.91
CA ARG A 47 10.59 -2.02 1.47
C ARG A 47 9.90 -3.32 1.87
N ILE A 48 8.86 -3.22 2.69
CA ILE A 48 8.08 -4.38 3.10
C ILE A 48 7.34 -4.97 1.89
N PRO A 49 7.43 -6.29 1.63
CA PRO A 49 6.91 -6.95 0.43
C PRO A 49 5.41 -7.26 0.53
N PHE A 50 4.66 -6.42 1.22
CA PHE A 50 3.20 -6.41 1.31
C PHE A 50 2.77 -4.99 1.66
N GLU A 51 1.53 -4.65 1.32
CA GLU A 51 0.97 -3.36 1.68
C GLU A 51 0.69 -3.31 3.17
N ILE A 52 1.26 -2.32 3.86
CA ILE A 52 0.94 -2.04 5.25
C ILE A 52 -0.31 -1.18 5.22
N VAL A 53 -1.47 -1.82 5.21
CA VAL A 53 -2.74 -1.12 5.36
C VAL A 53 -2.91 -0.84 6.86
N PRO A 54 -2.79 0.42 7.34
CA PRO A 54 -3.22 0.74 8.70
C PRO A 54 -4.69 0.32 8.84
N ALA A 55 -5.06 -0.24 10.00
CA ALA A 55 -6.40 -0.78 10.22
C ALA A 55 -7.48 0.19 9.71
N GLY A 56 -8.14 -0.21 8.61
CA GLY A 56 -9.18 0.57 7.95
C GLY A 56 -8.65 1.66 7.01
N GLY A 57 -8.45 1.32 5.74
CA GLY A 57 -8.58 2.27 4.63
C GLY A 57 -10.02 2.78 4.46
N VAL A 58 -10.73 3.02 5.56
CA VAL A 58 -11.95 3.83 5.58
C VAL A 58 -11.43 5.25 5.72
N PRO A 59 -11.64 6.12 4.72
CA PRO A 59 -11.35 7.54 4.87
C PRO A 59 -11.93 8.01 6.20
N ASN A 60 -11.12 8.66 7.04
CA ASN A 60 -11.64 9.26 8.26
C ASN A 60 -12.78 10.24 7.88
N GLU A 61 -13.61 10.62 8.84
CA GLU A 61 -14.80 11.43 8.53
C GLU A 61 -14.44 12.73 7.80
N GLU A 62 -13.25 13.28 8.08
CA GLU A 62 -12.69 14.46 7.41
C GLU A 62 -12.38 14.20 5.93
N THR A 63 -11.63 13.15 5.61
CA THR A 63 -11.32 12.77 4.22
C THR A 63 -12.59 12.40 3.46
N ARG A 64 -13.57 11.77 4.11
CA ARG A 64 -14.87 11.45 3.50
C ARG A 64 -15.66 12.72 3.17
N ARG A 65 -15.69 13.69 4.07
CA ARG A 65 -16.35 14.98 3.84
C ARG A 65 -15.65 15.79 2.75
N ALA A 66 -14.32 15.76 2.71
CA ALA A 66 -13.53 16.41 1.67
C ALA A 66 -13.83 15.84 0.27
N LEU A 67 -13.93 14.51 0.14
CA LEU A 67 -14.29 13.87 -1.13
C LEU A 67 -15.71 14.25 -1.59
N VAL A 68 -16.70 14.26 -0.68
CA VAL A 68 -18.08 14.67 -1.01
C VAL A 68 -18.16 16.15 -1.37
N ALA A 69 -17.40 17.01 -0.69
CA ALA A 69 -17.35 18.43 -1.02
C ALA A 69 -16.71 18.67 -2.39
N ALA A 70 -15.62 17.97 -2.72
CA ALA A 70 -15.00 18.04 -4.04
C ALA A 70 -15.95 17.59 -5.15
N GLU A 71 -16.68 16.48 -4.95
CA GLU A 71 -17.68 15.98 -5.91
C GLU A 71 -18.85 16.95 -6.09
N ALA A 72 -19.32 17.58 -5.00
CA ALA A 72 -20.38 18.59 -5.06
C ALA A 72 -19.95 19.88 -5.78
N LYS A 73 -18.67 20.27 -5.66
CA LYS A 73 -18.06 21.37 -6.42
C LYS A 73 -17.98 21.06 -7.91
N GLU A 74 -17.52 19.85 -8.27
CA GLU A 74 -17.44 19.40 -9.66
C GLU A 74 -18.83 19.35 -10.34
N LEU A 75 -19.86 18.91 -9.62
CA LEU A 75 -21.24 18.89 -10.09
C LEU A 75 -21.93 20.28 -10.10
N GLY A 76 -21.23 21.33 -9.65
CA GLY A 76 -21.74 22.71 -9.61
C GLY A 76 -22.83 22.96 -8.57
N LEU A 77 -22.96 22.09 -7.56
CA LEU A 77 -23.93 22.22 -6.46
C LEU A 77 -23.46 23.22 -5.40
N ILE A 78 -22.14 23.42 -5.28
CA ILE A 78 -21.50 24.44 -4.44
C ILE A 78 -20.40 25.16 -5.24
N PRO A 79 -20.13 26.45 -4.96
CA PRO A 79 -19.06 27.18 -5.64
C PRO A 79 -17.70 26.54 -5.36
N ASP A 80 -16.86 26.45 -6.40
CA ASP A 80 -15.50 25.98 -6.23
C ASP A 80 -14.58 27.11 -5.80
N ASP A 81 -14.42 27.24 -4.48
CA ASP A 81 -13.54 28.23 -3.87
C ASP A 81 -12.06 27.78 -3.81
N ALA A 82 -11.67 26.73 -4.55
CA ALA A 82 -10.29 26.28 -4.58
C ALA A 82 -9.39 27.27 -5.36
N PRO A 83 -8.21 27.64 -4.83
CA PRO A 83 -7.28 28.49 -5.55
C PRO A 83 -6.73 27.74 -6.77
N ALA A 84 -6.76 28.40 -7.93
CA ALA A 84 -6.15 27.92 -9.16
C ALA A 84 -4.79 28.59 -9.37
N PHE A 85 -3.83 27.83 -9.86
CA PHE A 85 -2.46 28.30 -10.12
C PHE A 85 -2.08 27.96 -11.56
N ASP A 86 -1.42 28.90 -12.24
CA ASP A 86 -0.99 28.74 -13.63
C ASP A 86 0.40 28.09 -13.75
N ASP A 87 1.16 28.01 -12.66
CA ASP A 87 2.49 27.41 -12.60
C ASP A 87 2.79 26.71 -11.25
N ILE A 88 3.83 25.88 -11.24
CA ILE A 88 4.24 25.09 -10.07
C ILE A 88 4.82 25.99 -8.97
N ASP A 89 5.52 27.07 -9.36
CA ASP A 89 6.19 27.97 -8.42
C ASP A 89 5.16 28.70 -7.54
N GLY A 90 4.05 29.16 -8.13
CA GLY A 90 2.92 29.77 -7.42
C GLY A 90 2.18 28.78 -6.51
N LEU A 91 2.05 27.52 -6.92
CA LEU A 91 1.47 26.47 -6.06
C LEU A 91 2.33 26.21 -4.82
N VAL A 92 3.65 26.07 -5.00
CA VAL A 92 4.57 25.79 -3.89
C VAL A 92 4.59 26.95 -2.90
N ALA A 93 4.65 28.19 -3.38
CA ALA A 93 4.62 29.37 -2.52
C ALA A 93 3.36 29.41 -1.64
N PHE A 94 2.18 29.10 -2.20
CA PHE A 94 0.93 29.05 -1.45
C PHE A 94 0.92 27.96 -0.36
N LEU A 95 1.47 26.77 -0.65
CA LEU A 95 1.52 25.66 0.30
C LEU A 95 2.56 25.86 1.42
N GLU A 96 3.60 26.66 1.19
CA GLU A 96 4.62 26.99 2.19
C GLU A 96 4.23 28.18 3.08
N GLU A 97 3.21 28.96 2.70
CA GLU A 97 2.66 30.08 3.49
C GLU A 97 1.54 29.68 4.48
N GLU A 98 1.06 28.42 4.45
CA GLU A 98 0.16 27.81 5.47
C GLU A 98 0.92 26.96 6.51
#